data_AF-A0A417CAU4-F1
#
_entry.id   AF-A0A417CAU4-F1
#
_cell.length_a   1.000
_cell.length_b   1.000
_cell.length_c   1.000
_cell.angle_alpha   90.00
_cell.angle_beta   90.00
_cell.angle_gamma   90.00
#
_symmetry.space_group_name_H-M   'P 1'
#
loop_
_entity.id
_entity.type
_entity.pdbx_description
1 polymer ?
#
loop_
_entity_poly.entity_id
_entity_poly.type
_entity_poly.pdbx_seq_one_letter_code
_entity_poly.pdbx_strand_id
1 'polypeptide(L)'
;MINSVSICIVCGKEMPAFYKGCSKTYDPKYHKNIYVCNNECKEKWEAQYFVEKYKGNKIYCIDGKYVPYLSCAYYFNTLEDCKKRIDKPHIAYVSREALRTFIREEFGND
;
A
#
# COMPACT_ATOMS: atom_id res chain seq x y z
N MET A 1 1.03 35.50 10.19
CA MET A 1 0.79 34.06 10.37
C MET A 1 0.57 33.46 8.99
N ILE A 2 1.53 32.68 8.48
CA ILE A 2 1.34 31.95 7.22
C ILE A 2 0.42 30.78 7.56
N ASN A 3 -0.88 30.89 7.26
CA ASN A 3 -1.76 29.72 7.28
C ASN A 3 -1.24 28.80 6.18
N SER A 4 -0.57 27.71 6.55
CA SER A 4 -0.22 26.66 5.60
C SER A 4 -1.52 25.97 5.18
N VAL A 5 -2.10 26.44 4.08
CA VAL A 5 -3.26 25.80 3.46
C VAL A 5 -2.76 24.55 2.75
N SER A 6 -3.19 23.38 3.21
CA SER A 6 -2.92 22.12 2.51
C SER A 6 -3.84 22.03 1.29
N ILE A 7 -3.32 21.60 0.14
CA ILE A 7 -4.09 21.45 -1.09
C ILE A 7 -4.28 19.96 -1.39
N CYS A 8 -5.49 19.57 -1.80
CA CYS A 8 -5.79 18.21 -2.21
C CYS A 8 -5.05 17.88 -3.51
N ILE A 9 -4.15 16.89 -3.46
CA ILE A 9 -3.33 16.45 -4.60
C ILE A 9 -4.16 15.95 -5.80
N VAL A 10 -5.42 15.54 -5.56
CA VAL A 10 -6.29 14.97 -6.60
C VAL A 10 -7.11 16.02 -7.34
N CYS A 11 -7.64 17.01 -6.62
CA CYS A 11 -8.62 17.95 -7.18
C CYS A 11 -8.24 19.43 -7.02
N GLY A 12 -7.12 19.74 -6.38
CA GLY A 12 -6.63 21.11 -6.19
C GLY A 12 -7.41 21.96 -5.18
N LYS A 13 -8.44 21.41 -4.53
CA LYS A 13 -9.21 22.14 -3.50
C LYS A 13 -8.38 22.35 -2.24
N GLU A 14 -8.56 23.51 -1.61
CA GLU A 14 -8.04 23.79 -0.28
C GLU A 14 -8.62 22.82 0.75
N MET A 15 -7.77 22.36 1.64
CA MET A 15 -8.11 21.45 2.71
C MET A 15 -8.01 22.16 4.07
N PRO A 16 -8.87 21.79 5.04
CA PRO A 16 -8.81 22.35 6.38
C PRO A 16 -7.48 22.00 7.06
N ALA A 17 -6.96 22.93 7.86
CA ALA A 17 -5.66 22.81 8.53
C ALA A 17 -5.49 21.53 9.39
N PHE A 18 -6.59 20.99 9.92
CA PHE A 18 -6.58 19.79 10.78
C PHE A 18 -7.05 18.52 10.08
N TYR A 19 -7.18 18.52 8.75
CA TYR A 19 -7.68 17.38 7.95
C TYR A 19 -9.05 16.84 8.42
N LYS A 20 -9.82 17.63 9.18
CA LYS A 20 -11.14 17.23 9.69
C LYS A 20 -12.08 17.00 8.50
N GLY A 21 -12.65 15.80 8.41
CA GLY A 21 -13.51 15.39 7.29
C GLY A 21 -12.77 15.01 6.01
N CYS A 22 -11.43 15.05 5.99
CA CYS A 22 -10.63 14.55 4.89
C CYS A 22 -10.47 13.04 4.96
N SER A 23 -10.30 12.41 3.80
CA SER A 23 -10.09 10.97 3.70
C SER A 23 -8.61 10.64 3.69
N LYS A 24 -8.22 9.63 4.48
CA LYS A 24 -6.85 9.12 4.52
C LYS A 24 -6.65 8.04 3.45
N THR A 25 -5.52 8.13 2.73
CA THR A 25 -5.03 7.10 1.80
C THR A 25 -3.49 7.01 1.90
N TYR A 26 -2.86 6.28 1.00
CA TYR A 26 -1.42 6.02 0.99
C TYR A 26 -0.80 6.49 -0.33
N ASP A 27 0.36 7.13 -0.23
CA ASP A 27 1.19 7.49 -1.36
C ASP A 27 2.31 6.45 -1.50
N PRO A 28 2.23 5.54 -2.50
CA PRO A 28 3.22 4.50 -2.68
C PRO A 28 4.59 5.05 -3.05
N LYS A 29 4.67 6.20 -3.71
CA LYS A 29 5.92 6.80 -4.17
C LYS A 29 6.77 7.31 -3.02
N TYR A 30 6.13 7.89 -2.00
CA TYR A 30 6.82 8.43 -0.82
C TYR A 30 6.64 7.56 0.44
N HIS A 31 6.05 6.38 0.28
CA HIS A 31 5.77 5.42 1.35
C HIS A 31 5.11 6.02 2.61
N LYS A 32 4.16 6.95 2.43
CA LYS A 32 3.54 7.68 3.55
C LYS A 32 2.03 7.79 3.43
N ASN A 33 1.38 7.93 4.58
CA ASN A 33 -0.03 8.28 4.60
C ASN A 33 -0.23 9.72 4.12
N ILE A 34 -1.24 9.93 3.28
CA ILE A 34 -1.66 11.25 2.81
C ILE A 34 -3.15 11.46 3.08
N TYR A 35 -3.56 12.72 3.08
CA TYR A 35 -4.95 13.11 3.20
C TYR A 35 -5.42 13.76 1.89
N VAL A 36 -6.64 13.43 1.49
CA VAL A 36 -7.34 14.02 0.35
C VAL A 36 -8.69 14.55 0.83
N CYS A 37 -9.27 15.51 0.10
CA CYS A 37 -10.41 16.27 0.63
C CYS A 37 -11.68 15.43 0.91
N ASN A 38 -11.86 14.28 0.25
CA ASN A 38 -13.02 13.41 0.43
C ASN A 38 -12.78 11.98 -0.12
N ASN A 39 -13.76 11.09 0.07
CA ASN A 39 -13.69 9.69 -0.37
C ASN A 39 -13.62 9.55 -1.90
N GLU A 40 -14.27 10.42 -2.66
CA GLU A 40 -14.19 10.41 -4.12
C GLU A 40 -12.76 10.67 -4.61
N CYS A 41 -12.08 11.64 -4.02
CA CYS A 41 -10.67 11.92 -4.33
C CYS A 41 -9.77 10.76 -3.89
N LYS A 42 -10.09 10.10 -2.77
CA LYS A 42 -9.38 8.89 -2.34
C LYS A 42 -9.51 7.80 -3.39
N GLU A 43 -10.72 7.51 -3.85
CA GLU A 43 -10.95 6.49 -4.87
C GLU A 43 -10.25 6.82 -6.19
N LYS A 44 -10.27 8.09 -6.63
CA LYS A 44 -9.50 8.56 -7.80
C LYS A 44 -7.99 8.40 -7.62
N TRP A 45 -7.47 8.67 -6.42
CA TRP A 45 -6.06 8.45 -6.12
C TRP A 45 -5.69 6.96 -6.20
N GLU A 46 -6.44 6.11 -5.50
CA GLU A 46 -6.20 4.66 -5.45
C GLU A 46 -6.40 3.98 -6.81
N ALA A 47 -7.31 4.49 -7.64
CA ALA A 47 -7.60 3.96 -8.97
C ALA A 47 -6.41 3.99 -9.93
N GLN A 48 -5.44 4.90 -9.73
CA GLN A 48 -4.24 4.98 -10.55
C GLN A 48 -3.36 3.73 -10.45
N TYR A 49 -3.44 3.02 -9.33
CA TYR A 49 -2.66 1.82 -9.05
C TYR A 49 -3.53 0.55 -9.09
N PHE A 50 -4.85 0.69 -9.19
CA PHE A 50 -5.78 -0.41 -9.06
C PHE A 50 -5.68 -1.38 -10.25
N VAL A 51 -5.55 -2.66 -9.95
CA VAL A 51 -5.51 -3.74 -10.95
C VAL A 51 -6.86 -4.42 -11.03
N GLU A 52 -7.27 -5.08 -9.96
CA GLU A 52 -8.54 -5.79 -9.90
C GLU A 52 -8.99 -6.05 -8.45
N LYS A 53 -10.22 -6.54 -8.31
CA LYS A 53 -10.75 -7.05 -7.05
C LYS A 53 -10.76 -8.57 -7.07
N TYR A 54 -10.00 -9.20 -6.18
CA TYR A 54 -9.94 -10.66 -6.03
C TYR A 54 -10.39 -11.08 -4.63
N LYS A 55 -11.44 -11.91 -4.55
CA LYS A 55 -12.05 -12.40 -3.29
C LYS A 55 -12.27 -11.28 -2.25
N GLY A 56 -12.80 -10.14 -2.69
CA GLY A 56 -13.06 -8.99 -1.82
C GLY A 56 -11.89 -8.01 -1.64
N ASN A 57 -10.66 -8.43 -1.94
CA ASN A 57 -9.45 -7.61 -1.78
C ASN A 57 -9.15 -6.83 -3.07
N LYS A 58 -8.76 -5.55 -2.93
CA LYS A 58 -8.27 -4.74 -4.04
C LYS A 58 -6.77 -4.98 -4.21
N ILE A 59 -6.35 -5.43 -5.38
CA ILE A 59 -4.94 -5.60 -5.74
C ILE A 59 -4.47 -4.33 -6.45
N TYR A 60 -3.26 -3.89 -6.13
CA TYR A 60 -2.64 -2.72 -6.75
C TYR A 60 -1.31 -3.08 -7.40
N CYS A 61 -0.93 -2.36 -8.46
CA CYS A 61 0.37 -2.44 -9.11
C CYS A 61 1.10 -1.10 -8.94
N ILE A 62 2.28 -1.16 -8.32
CA ILE A 62 3.15 0.00 -8.04
C ILE A 62 4.51 -0.36 -8.62
N ASP A 63 4.99 0.43 -9.59
CA ASP A 63 6.28 0.22 -10.26
C ASP A 63 6.51 -1.22 -10.77
N GLY A 64 5.46 -1.82 -11.34
CA GLY A 64 5.49 -3.20 -11.86
C GLY A 64 5.46 -4.28 -10.77
N LYS A 65 5.22 -3.93 -9.52
CA LYS A 65 5.08 -4.86 -8.39
C LYS A 65 3.64 -4.89 -7.89
N TYR A 66 3.15 -6.09 -7.56
CA TYR A 66 1.77 -6.31 -7.12
C TYR A 66 1.68 -6.37 -5.60
N VAL A 67 0.67 -5.70 -5.04
CA VAL A 67 0.41 -5.69 -3.59
C VAL A 67 -1.06 -6.00 -3.30
N PRO A 68 -1.37 -6.76 -2.23
CA PRO A 68 -2.73 -7.16 -1.90
C PRO A 68 -3.57 -6.05 -1.25
N TYR A 69 -2.95 -4.91 -0.92
CA TYR A 69 -3.58 -3.66 -0.48
C TYR A 69 -2.57 -2.51 -0.62
N LEU A 70 -3.03 -1.26 -0.74
CA LEU A 70 -2.18 -0.15 -1.20
C LEU A 70 -1.01 0.19 -0.27
N SER A 71 -1.22 0.12 1.05
CA SER A 71 -0.18 0.40 2.05
C SER A 71 0.59 -0.86 2.48
N CYS A 72 0.69 -1.86 1.60
CA CYS A 72 1.35 -3.11 1.93
C CYS A 72 2.88 -2.94 1.97
N ALA A 73 3.51 -3.48 3.02
CA ALA A 73 4.96 -3.42 3.21
C ALA A 73 5.73 -4.48 2.38
N TYR A 74 5.01 -5.38 1.71
CA TYR A 74 5.58 -6.43 0.87
C TYR A 74 4.92 -6.41 -0.51
N TYR A 75 5.61 -6.99 -1.50
CA TYR A 75 5.16 -7.01 -2.88
C TYR A 75 5.49 -8.33 -3.57
N PHE A 76 4.84 -8.56 -4.71
CA PHE A 76 5.04 -9.71 -5.58
C PHE A 76 5.41 -9.26 -6.99
N ASN A 77 6.15 -10.11 -7.70
CA ASN A 77 6.51 -9.84 -9.10
C ASN A 77 5.38 -10.20 -10.07
N THR A 78 4.43 -11.05 -9.65
CA THR A 78 3.30 -11.51 -10.47
C THR A 78 1.99 -11.32 -9.74
N LEU A 79 0.93 -11.13 -10.52
CA LEU A 79 -0.44 -11.03 -10.01
C LEU A 79 -0.89 -12.36 -9.40
N GLU A 80 -0.47 -13.48 -9.97
CA GLU A 80 -0.76 -14.84 -9.50
C GLU A 80 -0.22 -15.09 -8.10
N ASP A 81 1.02 -14.68 -7.82
CA ASP A 81 1.60 -14.85 -6.48
C ASP A 81 0.92 -13.95 -5.45
N CYS A 82 0.52 -12.74 -5.86
CA CYS A 82 -0.32 -11.87 -5.03
C CYS A 82 -1.68 -12.52 -4.69
N LYS A 83 -2.32 -13.18 -5.67
CA LYS A 83 -3.57 -13.93 -5.44
C LYS A 83 -3.36 -15.13 -4.51
N LYS A 84 -2.27 -15.90 -4.67
CA LYS A 84 -1.91 -16.98 -3.75
C LYS A 84 -1.76 -16.49 -2.31
N ARG A 85 -1.18 -15.30 -2.11
CA ARG A 85 -1.08 -14.67 -0.78
C ARG A 85 -2.44 -14.28 -0.19
N ILE A 86 -3.39 -13.87 -1.02
CA ILE A 86 -4.77 -13.61 -0.61
C ILE A 86 -5.48 -14.91 -0.23
N ASP A 87 -5.24 -16.00 -0.98
CA ASP A 87 -5.80 -17.32 -0.68
C ASP A 87 -5.28 -17.91 0.63
N LYS A 88 -4.03 -17.58 1.00
CA LYS A 88 -3.33 -18.13 2.16
C LYS A 88 -2.81 -17.00 3.06
N PRO A 89 -3.70 -16.30 3.80
CA PRO A 89 -3.33 -15.06 4.46
C PRO A 89 -2.33 -15.21 5.61
N HIS A 90 -2.19 -16.42 6.15
CA HIS A 90 -1.34 -16.76 7.30
C HIS A 90 -0.03 -17.48 6.93
N ILE A 91 0.27 -17.61 5.64
CA ILE A 91 1.45 -18.33 5.16
C ILE A 91 2.40 -17.34 4.48
N ALA A 92 3.63 -17.29 4.95
CA ALA A 92 4.72 -16.58 4.30
C ALA A 92 5.45 -17.54 3.35
N TYR A 93 5.70 -17.10 2.12
CA TYR A 93 6.54 -17.82 1.17
C TYR A 93 7.95 -17.22 1.24
N VAL A 94 8.90 -18.00 1.75
CA VAL A 94 10.32 -17.64 1.80
C VAL A 94 11.13 -18.69 1.05
N SER A 95 12.21 -18.27 0.38
CA SER A 95 13.15 -19.25 -0.18
C SER A 95 13.82 -20.02 0.96
N ARG A 96 14.23 -21.25 0.69
CA ARG A 96 14.89 -22.09 1.70
C ARG A 96 16.22 -21.46 2.14
N GLU A 97 16.88 -20.76 1.23
CA GLU A 97 18.11 -20.02 1.45
C GLU A 97 17.88 -18.86 2.40
N ALA A 98 16.85 -18.03 2.15
CA ALA A 98 16.52 -16.90 3.01
C ALA A 98 16.15 -17.35 4.43
N LEU A 99 15.39 -18.46 4.56
CA LEU A 99 15.08 -19.04 5.87
C LEU A 99 16.34 -19.53 6.59
N ARG A 100 17.24 -20.22 5.89
CA ARG A 100 18.51 -20.69 6.47
C ARG A 100 19.39 -19.54 6.93
N THR A 101 19.50 -18.49 6.14
CA THR A 101 20.26 -17.28 6.51
C THR A 101 19.68 -16.65 7.76
N PHE A 102 18.36 -16.42 7.80
CA PHE A 102 17.68 -15.87 8.97
C PHE A 102 17.92 -16.71 10.23
N ILE A 103 17.76 -18.04 10.14
CA ILE A 103 17.98 -18.93 11.29
C ILE A 103 19.43 -18.83 11.80
N ARG A 104 20.40 -18.86 10.89
CA ARG A 104 21.83 -18.76 11.25
C ARG A 104 22.17 -17.42 11.89
N GLU A 105 21.61 -16.31 11.39
CA GLU A 105 21.91 -14.97 11.89
C GLU A 105 21.27 -14.69 13.26
N GLU A 106 20.03 -15.12 13.46
CA GLU A 106 19.27 -14.81 14.68
C GLU A 106 19.50 -15.82 15.82
N PHE A 107 19.70 -17.10 15.49
CA PHE A 107 19.77 -18.17 16.47
C PHE A 107 21.13 -18.89 16.50
N GLY A 108 22.06 -18.52 15.62
CA GLY A 108 23.35 -19.20 15.48
C GLY A 108 23.23 -20.57 14.78
N ASN A 109 24.36 -21.26 14.63
CA ASN A 109 24.34 -22.70 14.37
C ASN A 109 24.61 -23.38 15.71
N ASP A 110 23.81 -24.37 16.08
CA ASP A 110 24.17 -25.34 17.13
C ASP A 110 25.49 -26.06 16.79
#